data_AF-A0A1V5XSL2-F1
#
_entry.id   AF-A0A1V5XSL2-F1
#
_cell.length_a   1.000
_cell.length_b   1.000
_cell.length_c   1.000
_cell.angle_alpha   90.00
_cell.angle_beta   90.00
_cell.angle_gamma   90.00
#
_symmetry.space_group_name_H-M   'P 1'
#
loop_
_entity.id
_entity.type
_entity.pdbx_description
1 polymer ?
#
loop_
_entity_poly.entity_id
_entity_poly.type
_entity_poly.pdbx_seq_one_letter_code
_entity_poly.pdbx_strand_id
1 'polypeptide(L)'
;MGDISNAPRRITLFPHGPALTPAAQQTLTGILIRCGADHSRLIDTCFPSTGRETGLERYISYLTRTQLNTSDLARAMIVFTKTNPPVMAIMQTRRQMARSLPVLRTGVWIIFADQAENPFLLNNLDDPRLGELDDMESPAPIWRDAYDLEYLVIPRNCTSPEFACSRFTDLERRIQNGFSQTEIDSSRYQFTLSPGSR
;
A
#
# COMPACT_ATOMS: atom_id res chain seq x y z
N MET A 1 -25.97 11.76 -3.67
CA MET A 1 -25.39 10.42 -3.94
C MET A 1 -24.69 10.50 -5.27
N GLY A 2 -23.37 10.62 -5.27
CA GLY A 2 -22.58 10.62 -6.51
C GLY A 2 -22.58 9.23 -7.12
N ASP A 3 -22.75 9.16 -8.43
CA ASP A 3 -22.84 7.93 -9.21
C ASP A 3 -21.47 7.22 -9.22
N ILE A 4 -21.32 6.20 -8.35
CA ILE A 4 -20.09 5.40 -8.20
C ILE A 4 -19.85 4.53 -9.46
N SER A 5 -20.83 4.44 -10.37
CA SER A 5 -20.81 3.52 -11.52
C SER A 5 -19.75 3.82 -12.59
N ASN A 6 -19.18 5.03 -12.61
CA ASN A 6 -18.19 5.45 -13.63
C ASN A 6 -16.74 5.56 -13.13
N ALA A 7 -16.47 5.24 -11.86
CA ALA A 7 -15.09 5.19 -11.37
C ALA A 7 -14.35 4.01 -12.03
N PRO A 8 -13.12 4.20 -12.57
CA PRO A 8 -12.36 3.11 -13.16
C PRO A 8 -12.12 2.03 -12.12
N ARG A 9 -12.50 0.80 -12.44
CA ARG A 9 -12.31 -0.36 -11.56
C ARG A 9 -10.82 -0.66 -11.40
N ARG A 10 -10.38 -0.81 -10.16
CA ARG A 10 -8.96 -1.01 -9.81
C ARG A 10 -8.74 -2.40 -9.24
N ILE A 11 -7.65 -3.02 -9.68
CA ILE A 11 -7.14 -4.24 -9.06
C ILE A 11 -6.69 -3.95 -7.64
N THR A 12 -6.99 -4.85 -6.71
CA THR A 12 -6.56 -4.69 -5.30
C THR A 12 -5.59 -5.79 -4.93
N LEU A 13 -4.42 -5.39 -4.46
CA LEU A 13 -3.30 -6.26 -4.11
C LEU A 13 -3.13 -6.28 -2.59
N PHE A 14 -3.14 -7.46 -1.98
CA PHE A 14 -2.94 -7.67 -0.54
C PHE A 14 -1.64 -8.46 -0.29
N PRO A 15 -0.46 -7.81 -0.38
CA PRO A 15 0.84 -8.48 -0.23
C PRO A 15 1.09 -9.06 1.17
N HIS A 16 0.25 -8.77 2.16
CA HIS A 16 0.30 -9.39 3.49
C HIS A 16 -1.07 -9.91 3.95
N GLY A 17 -1.86 -10.40 2.99
CA GLY A 17 -3.20 -10.97 3.20
C GLY A 17 -4.25 -9.90 3.57
N PRO A 18 -5.53 -10.29 3.73
CA PRO A 18 -6.61 -9.40 4.15
C PRO A 18 -6.76 -9.32 5.68
N ALA A 19 -7.57 -8.36 6.16
CA ALA A 19 -7.80 -8.08 7.58
C ALA A 19 -8.33 -9.30 8.36
N LEU A 20 -8.00 -9.37 9.65
CA LEU A 20 -8.09 -10.59 10.48
C LEU A 20 -9.40 -10.78 11.24
N THR A 21 -10.27 -9.76 11.32
CA THR A 21 -11.59 -9.89 11.95
C THR A 21 -12.72 -9.51 10.98
N PRO A 22 -13.92 -10.13 11.08
CA PRO A 22 -15.04 -9.81 10.19
C PRO A 22 -15.43 -8.32 10.19
N ALA A 23 -15.39 -7.66 11.35
CA ALA A 23 -15.73 -6.24 11.47
C ALA A 23 -14.68 -5.33 10.80
N ALA A 24 -13.39 -5.64 10.97
CA ALA A 24 -12.31 -4.93 10.31
C ALA A 24 -12.36 -5.12 8.78
N GLN A 25 -12.61 -6.36 8.34
CA GLN A 25 -12.77 -6.68 6.94
C GLN A 25 -13.96 -5.93 6.32
N GLN A 26 -15.12 -5.90 6.98
CA GLN A 26 -16.29 -5.16 6.51
C GLN A 26 -16.00 -3.67 6.33
N THR A 27 -15.31 -3.06 7.30
CA THR A 27 -14.94 -1.64 7.25
C THR A 27 -13.98 -1.36 6.09
N LEU A 28 -12.87 -2.12 6.03
CA LEU A 28 -11.87 -1.98 4.98
C LEU A 28 -12.49 -2.18 3.59
N THR A 29 -13.22 -3.27 3.41
CA THR A 29 -13.92 -3.57 2.15
C THR A 29 -14.86 -2.44 1.75
N GLY A 30 -15.70 -1.94 2.68
CA GLY A 30 -16.62 -0.85 2.39
C GLY A 30 -15.94 0.42 1.88
N ILE A 31 -14.77 0.75 2.45
CA ILE A 31 -13.97 1.91 2.02
C ILE A 31 -13.32 1.64 0.65
N LEU A 32 -12.67 0.48 0.47
CA LEU A 32 -11.98 0.14 -0.78
C LEU A 32 -12.93 0.14 -1.98
N ILE A 33 -14.14 -0.41 -1.85
CA ILE A 33 -15.17 -0.38 -2.91
C ILE A 33 -15.46 1.06 -3.33
N ARG A 34 -15.66 1.94 -2.35
CA ARG A 34 -15.99 3.35 -2.61
C ARG A 34 -14.83 4.10 -3.28
N CYS A 35 -13.59 3.69 -3.00
CA CYS A 35 -12.41 4.17 -3.71
C CYS A 35 -12.28 3.58 -5.13
N GLY A 36 -13.12 2.61 -5.52
CA GLY A 36 -13.11 1.98 -6.84
C GLY A 36 -12.44 0.60 -6.92
N ALA A 37 -12.27 -0.09 -5.79
CA ALA A 37 -11.75 -1.46 -5.77
C ALA A 37 -12.72 -2.41 -6.49
N ASP A 38 -12.18 -3.28 -7.34
CA ASP A 38 -12.93 -4.35 -7.97
C ASP A 38 -12.85 -5.63 -7.13
N HIS A 39 -13.98 -6.01 -6.52
CA HIS A 39 -14.09 -7.25 -5.74
C HIS A 39 -13.74 -8.51 -6.51
N SER A 40 -13.98 -8.53 -7.82
CA SER A 40 -13.67 -9.67 -8.67
C SER A 40 -12.17 -9.77 -8.99
N ARG A 41 -11.40 -8.73 -8.69
CA ARG A 41 -9.96 -8.61 -9.00
C ARG A 41 -9.15 -8.31 -7.73
N LEU A 42 -9.41 -9.11 -6.70
CA LEU A 42 -8.63 -9.13 -5.46
C LEU A 42 -7.55 -10.21 -5.57
N ILE A 43 -6.29 -9.83 -5.33
CA ILE A 43 -5.16 -10.77 -5.30
C ILE A 43 -4.48 -10.67 -3.94
N ASP A 44 -4.54 -11.74 -3.16
CA ASP A 44 -3.93 -11.80 -1.83
C ASP A 44 -2.77 -12.80 -1.73
N THR A 45 -2.04 -12.72 -0.62
CA THR A 45 -1.02 -13.71 -0.30
C THR A 45 -1.61 -14.90 0.45
N CYS A 46 -1.84 -15.99 -0.28
CA CYS A 46 -2.03 -17.33 0.28
C CYS A 46 -0.78 -18.21 0.05
N PHE A 47 0.42 -17.63 0.10
CA PHE A 47 1.67 -18.35 -0.18
C PHE A 47 2.41 -18.69 1.12
N PRO A 48 2.26 -19.92 1.66
CA PRO A 48 3.07 -20.35 2.79
C PRO A 48 4.55 -20.32 2.40
N SER A 49 5.42 -19.89 3.33
CA SER A 49 6.86 -19.91 3.17
C SER A 49 7.36 -21.35 3.21
N THR A 50 7.51 -22.00 2.05
CA THR A 50 8.06 -23.35 1.96
C THR A 50 9.41 -23.33 1.24
N GLY A 51 10.51 -23.15 1.97
CA GLY A 51 11.87 -23.15 1.41
C GLY A 51 12.63 -21.84 1.63
N ARG A 52 13.52 -21.49 0.69
CA ARG A 52 14.39 -20.28 0.75
C ARG A 52 13.67 -18.98 0.35
N GLU A 53 12.59 -19.08 -0.42
CA GLU A 53 11.84 -17.91 -0.88
C GLU A 53 10.85 -17.44 0.19
N THR A 54 10.80 -16.13 0.40
CA THR A 54 9.80 -15.49 1.25
C THR A 54 8.43 -15.49 0.59
N GLY A 55 7.35 -15.38 1.38
CA GLY A 55 5.98 -15.28 0.85
C GLY A 55 5.80 -14.11 -0.14
N LEU A 56 6.52 -13.01 0.06
CA LEU A 56 6.50 -11.85 -0.81
C LEU A 56 7.15 -12.09 -2.18
N GLU A 57 8.28 -12.81 -2.24
CA GLU A 57 8.94 -13.14 -3.51
C GLU A 57 8.04 -14.01 -4.40
N ARG A 58 7.30 -14.94 -3.78
CA ARG A 58 6.30 -15.75 -4.47
C ARG A 58 5.12 -14.93 -4.96
N TYR A 59 4.65 -13.99 -4.14
CA TYR A 59 3.59 -13.07 -4.53
C TYR A 59 3.99 -12.22 -5.74
N ILE A 60 5.20 -11.63 -5.71
CA ILE A 60 5.75 -10.87 -6.83
C ILE A 60 5.86 -11.77 -8.07
N SER A 61 6.41 -12.98 -7.92
CA SER A 61 6.55 -13.93 -9.03
C SER A 61 5.19 -14.32 -9.62
N TYR A 62 4.16 -14.49 -8.77
CA TYR A 62 2.80 -14.74 -9.20
C TYR A 62 2.25 -13.58 -10.02
N LEU A 63 2.38 -12.33 -9.54
CA LEU A 63 1.92 -11.13 -10.26
C LEU A 63 2.61 -10.98 -11.62
N THR A 64 3.92 -11.24 -11.69
CA THR A 64 4.67 -11.21 -12.96
C THR A 64 4.15 -12.26 -13.95
N ARG A 65 3.71 -13.43 -13.47
CA ARG A 65 3.24 -14.54 -14.31
C ARG A 65 1.78 -14.42 -14.73
N THR A 66 0.94 -13.71 -13.98
CA THR A 66 -0.51 -13.63 -14.26
C THR A 66 -0.86 -12.78 -15.49
N GLN A 67 0.15 -12.23 -16.19
CA GLN A 67 -0.04 -11.35 -17.36
C GLN A 67 -1.04 -10.22 -17.09
N LEU A 68 -1.07 -9.70 -15.86
CA LEU A 68 -1.89 -8.55 -15.53
C LEU A 68 -1.50 -7.40 -16.45
N ASN A 69 -2.49 -6.77 -17.06
CA ASN A 69 -2.26 -5.65 -17.96
C ASN A 69 -1.52 -4.54 -17.19
N THR A 70 -0.46 -4.00 -17.77
CA THR A 70 0.34 -2.92 -17.19
C THR A 70 -0.54 -1.72 -16.80
N SER A 71 -1.59 -1.44 -17.58
CA SER A 71 -2.56 -0.37 -17.26
C SER A 71 -3.37 -0.65 -15.98
N ASP A 72 -3.69 -1.91 -15.69
CA ASP A 72 -4.38 -2.29 -14.47
C ASP A 72 -3.46 -2.16 -13.26
N LEU A 73 -2.21 -2.63 -13.38
CA LEU A 73 -1.21 -2.51 -12.31
C LEU A 73 -0.81 -1.06 -12.04
N ALA A 74 -0.82 -0.19 -13.06
CA ALA A 74 -0.54 1.24 -12.90
C ALA A 74 -1.58 1.96 -12.03
N ARG A 75 -2.79 1.40 -11.93
CA ARG A 75 -3.89 1.93 -11.12
C ARG A 75 -4.22 1.02 -9.94
N ALA A 76 -3.31 0.14 -9.55
CA ALA A 76 -3.53 -0.79 -8.47
C ALA A 76 -3.72 -0.07 -7.12
N MET A 77 -4.60 -0.63 -6.29
CA MET A 77 -4.63 -0.36 -4.86
C MET A 77 -3.82 -1.43 -4.14
N ILE A 78 -2.76 -1.04 -3.44
CA ILE A 78 -1.92 -1.99 -2.70
C ILE A 78 -2.19 -1.82 -1.22
N VAL A 79 -2.76 -2.84 -0.58
CA VAL A 79 -3.33 -2.75 0.76
C VAL A 79 -2.55 -3.63 1.73
N PHE A 80 -2.03 -3.00 2.79
CA PHE A 80 -1.37 -3.67 3.89
C PHE A 80 -2.34 -3.82 5.06
N THR A 81 -2.62 -5.06 5.48
CA THR A 81 -3.50 -5.32 6.63
C THR A 81 -2.84 -6.16 7.74
N LYS A 82 -1.70 -6.80 7.47
CA LYS A 82 -0.90 -7.53 8.47
C LYS A 82 0.57 -7.18 8.26
N THR A 83 1.30 -6.86 9.31
CA THR A 83 2.74 -6.56 9.21
C THR A 83 3.44 -7.01 10.48
N ASN A 84 4.38 -7.93 10.37
CA ASN A 84 5.20 -8.38 11.49
C ASN A 84 6.67 -8.59 11.04
N PRO A 85 7.65 -7.86 11.59
CA PRO A 85 7.54 -6.66 12.43
C PRO A 85 7.07 -5.40 11.63
N PRO A 86 6.49 -4.36 12.27
CA PRO A 86 5.71 -3.32 11.59
C PRO A 86 6.54 -2.11 11.08
N VAL A 87 5.90 -1.27 10.26
CA VAL A 87 6.44 -0.12 9.48
C VAL A 87 7.59 -0.46 8.52
N MET A 88 8.69 -1.02 9.03
CA MET A 88 9.83 -1.44 8.20
C MET A 88 9.44 -2.49 7.15
N ALA A 89 8.56 -3.43 7.51
CA ALA A 89 8.03 -4.40 6.55
C ALA A 89 7.18 -3.75 5.45
N ILE A 90 6.44 -2.68 5.75
CA ILE A 90 5.66 -1.92 4.76
C ILE A 90 6.61 -1.28 3.76
N MET A 91 7.61 -0.54 4.26
CA MET A 91 8.61 0.15 3.45
C MET A 91 9.40 -0.85 2.59
N GLN A 92 9.86 -1.96 3.20
CA GLN A 92 10.59 -3.01 2.48
C GLN A 92 9.73 -3.65 1.40
N THR A 93 8.46 -3.95 1.71
CA THR A 93 7.54 -4.56 0.75
C THR A 93 7.28 -3.64 -0.42
N ARG A 94 6.98 -2.36 -0.17
CA ARG A 94 6.81 -1.36 -1.22
C ARG A 94 8.04 -1.28 -2.10
N ARG A 95 9.23 -1.15 -1.52
CA ARG A 95 10.50 -1.07 -2.27
C ARG A 95 10.76 -2.33 -3.10
N GLN A 96 10.57 -3.51 -2.53
CA GLN A 96 10.81 -4.77 -3.23
C GLN A 96 9.82 -4.97 -4.38
N MET A 97 8.53 -4.72 -4.15
CA MET A 97 7.50 -4.79 -5.19
C MET A 97 7.72 -3.74 -6.27
N ALA A 98 7.99 -2.48 -5.93
CA ALA A 98 8.22 -1.40 -6.89
C ALA A 98 9.56 -1.53 -7.65
N ARG A 99 10.51 -2.32 -7.14
CA ARG A 99 11.74 -2.70 -7.86
C ARG A 99 11.46 -3.81 -8.87
N SER A 100 10.72 -4.84 -8.47
CA SER A 100 10.41 -5.99 -9.33
C SER A 100 9.31 -5.71 -10.36
N LEU A 101 8.37 -4.82 -10.02
CA LEU A 101 7.24 -4.38 -10.83
C LEU A 101 7.19 -2.84 -10.83
N PRO A 102 8.03 -2.17 -11.65
CA PRO A 102 8.16 -0.70 -11.63
C PRO A 102 6.85 0.06 -11.85
N VAL A 103 5.90 -0.56 -12.55
CA VAL A 103 4.55 -0.01 -12.76
C VAL A 103 3.81 0.30 -11.44
N LEU A 104 4.08 -0.46 -10.37
CA LEU A 104 3.44 -0.28 -9.06
C LEU A 104 3.89 0.99 -8.33
N ARG A 105 4.91 1.70 -8.84
CA ARG A 105 5.29 3.02 -8.32
C ARG A 105 4.16 4.05 -8.48
N THR A 106 3.28 3.83 -9.46
CA THR A 106 2.12 4.69 -9.75
C THR A 106 0.84 4.25 -9.04
N GLY A 107 0.86 3.07 -8.41
CA GLY A 107 -0.27 2.57 -7.61
C GLY A 107 -0.40 3.31 -6.28
N VAL A 108 -1.61 3.29 -5.71
CA VAL A 108 -1.89 3.89 -4.40
C VAL A 108 -1.66 2.85 -3.31
N TRP A 109 -0.80 3.20 -2.35
CA TRP A 109 -0.44 2.34 -1.23
C TRP A 109 -1.27 2.70 -0.01
N ILE A 110 -1.94 1.71 0.57
CA ILE A 110 -2.92 1.84 1.63
C ILE A 110 -2.47 0.99 2.82
N ILE A 111 -2.55 1.55 4.02
CA ILE A 111 -2.29 0.88 5.28
C ILE A 111 -3.59 0.82 6.04
N PHE A 112 -4.14 -0.37 6.25
CA PHE A 112 -5.26 -0.55 7.16
C PHE A 112 -4.73 -0.74 8.58
N ALA A 113 -4.94 0.26 9.42
CA ALA A 113 -4.43 0.31 10.78
C ALA A 113 -5.50 -0.09 11.80
N ASP A 114 -5.47 -1.35 12.23
CA ASP A 114 -6.28 -1.85 13.33
C ASP A 114 -5.48 -1.84 14.63
N GLN A 115 -5.72 -0.87 15.50
CA GLN A 115 -4.99 -0.74 16.77
C GLN A 115 -5.14 -1.97 17.68
N ALA A 116 -6.25 -2.70 17.57
CA ALA A 116 -6.47 -3.91 18.37
C ALA A 116 -5.56 -5.07 17.93
N GLU A 117 -5.27 -5.15 16.63
CA GLU A 117 -4.47 -6.23 16.03
C GLU A 117 -2.99 -5.84 15.91
N ASN A 118 -2.69 -4.57 15.66
CA ASN A 118 -1.33 -4.06 15.47
C ASN A 118 -1.13 -2.69 16.13
N PRO A 119 -1.11 -2.63 17.48
CA PRO A 119 -0.90 -1.37 18.20
C PRO A 119 0.46 -0.75 17.90
N PHE A 120 1.47 -1.57 17.60
CA PHE A 120 2.81 -1.11 17.27
C PHE A 120 2.87 -0.29 15.99
N LEU A 121 2.03 -0.59 14.98
CA LEU A 121 2.02 0.16 13.73
C LEU A 121 1.73 1.64 13.98
N LEU A 122 0.57 1.95 14.57
CA LEU A 122 0.16 3.34 14.83
C LEU A 122 1.13 4.08 15.76
N ASN A 123 1.65 3.40 16.78
CA ASN A 123 2.58 4.02 17.74
C ASN A 123 3.94 4.40 17.13
N ASN A 124 4.29 3.88 15.95
CA ASN A 124 5.60 4.11 15.33
C ASN A 124 5.51 4.85 13.98
N LEU A 125 4.30 5.16 13.46
CA LEU A 125 4.17 5.92 12.22
C LEU A 125 4.73 7.35 12.35
N ASP A 126 4.76 7.90 13.56
CA ASP A 126 5.28 9.24 13.86
C ASP A 126 6.70 9.22 14.47
N ASP A 127 7.42 8.08 14.39
CA ASP A 127 8.86 8.06 14.69
C ASP A 127 9.59 8.83 13.57
N PRO A 128 10.33 9.91 13.88
CA PRO A 128 11.01 10.73 12.87
C PRO A 128 12.00 9.96 11.99
N ARG A 129 12.46 8.79 12.43
CA ARG A 129 13.37 7.92 11.65
C ARG A 129 12.62 7.10 10.60
N LEU A 130 11.32 6.92 10.78
CA LEU A 130 10.45 6.10 9.95
C LEU A 130 9.61 6.94 9.00
N GLY A 131 9.24 8.15 9.42
CA GLY A 131 8.48 9.09 8.59
C GLY A 131 7.75 10.14 9.41
N GLU A 132 6.79 10.79 8.77
CA GLU A 132 5.88 11.75 9.38
C GLU A 132 4.44 11.38 9.01
N LEU A 133 3.52 11.56 9.97
CA LEU A 133 2.09 11.40 9.72
C LEU A 133 1.44 12.77 9.53
N ASP A 134 0.91 13.03 8.35
CA ASP A 134 0.12 14.24 8.08
C ASP A 134 -1.20 14.19 8.84
N ASP A 135 -1.47 15.26 9.59
CA ASP A 135 -2.73 15.52 10.29
C ASP A 135 -3.29 14.31 11.05
N MET A 136 -2.74 14.03 12.24
CA MET A 136 -3.16 12.89 13.07
C MET A 136 -4.65 12.89 13.45
N GLU A 137 -5.32 14.05 13.41
CA GLU A 137 -6.76 14.16 13.69
C GLU A 137 -7.61 13.80 12.47
N SER A 138 -6.98 13.67 11.30
CA SER A 138 -7.64 13.25 10.07
C SER A 138 -8.19 11.83 10.19
N PRO A 139 -9.42 11.56 9.72
CA PRO A 139 -9.98 10.21 9.73
C PRO A 139 -9.32 9.28 8.71
N ALA A 140 -8.46 9.80 7.83
CA ALA A 140 -7.62 9.05 6.91
C ALA A 140 -6.31 9.82 6.63
N PRO A 141 -5.34 9.77 7.55
CA PRO A 141 -4.11 10.55 7.44
C PRO A 141 -3.19 9.99 6.34
N ILE A 142 -2.26 10.82 5.88
CA ILE A 142 -1.23 10.41 4.92
C ILE A 142 0.06 10.22 5.70
N TRP A 143 0.60 9.01 5.67
CA TRP A 143 1.93 8.77 6.19
C TRP A 143 2.95 8.92 5.08
N ARG A 144 4.00 9.71 5.31
CA ARG A 144 5.14 9.88 4.43
C ARG A 144 6.34 9.22 5.07
N ASP A 145 6.86 8.16 4.45
CA ASP A 145 8.01 7.44 5.01
C ASP A 145 9.33 8.22 4.85
N ALA A 146 10.40 7.70 5.45
CA ALA A 146 11.74 8.28 5.38
C ALA A 146 12.33 8.41 3.95
N TYR A 147 11.66 7.86 2.93
CA TYR A 147 12.01 7.98 1.52
C TYR A 147 11.05 8.89 0.74
N ASP A 148 10.23 9.69 1.45
CA ASP A 148 9.22 10.58 0.87
C ASP A 148 8.13 9.83 0.08
N LEU A 149 7.90 8.56 0.43
CA LEU A 149 6.85 7.75 -0.18
C LEU A 149 5.58 7.87 0.66
N GLU A 150 4.48 8.23 0.01
CA GLU A 150 3.21 8.50 0.68
C GLU A 150 2.29 7.27 0.70
N TYR A 151 1.61 7.06 1.83
CA TYR A 151 0.67 5.97 2.08
C TYR A 151 -0.61 6.54 2.68
N LEU A 152 -1.76 6.07 2.20
CA LEU A 152 -3.05 6.38 2.83
C LEU A 152 -3.24 5.46 4.03
N VAL A 153 -3.36 6.03 5.23
CA VAL A 153 -3.65 5.27 6.44
C VAL A 153 -5.16 5.27 6.67
N ILE A 154 -5.75 4.08 6.76
CA ILE A 154 -7.16 3.87 7.07
C ILE A 154 -7.24 3.23 8.45
N PRO A 155 -7.53 4.01 9.51
CA PRO A 155 -7.71 3.44 10.83
C PRO A 155 -9.01 2.63 10.89
N ARG A 156 -9.07 1.61 11.73
CA ARG A 156 -10.27 0.75 11.88
C ARG A 156 -11.53 1.54 12.23
N ASN A 157 -11.39 2.64 12.97
CA ASN A 157 -12.49 3.51 13.38
C ASN A 157 -12.77 4.64 12.36
N CYS A 158 -12.32 4.54 11.11
CA CYS A 158 -12.61 5.53 10.07
C CYS A 158 -14.12 5.69 9.90
N THR A 159 -14.67 6.80 10.40
CA THR A 159 -16.12 7.09 10.41
C THR A 159 -16.61 7.75 9.13
N SER A 160 -15.71 8.19 8.24
CA SER A 160 -16.05 8.88 6.99
C SER A 160 -15.39 8.21 5.78
N PRO A 161 -16.04 7.19 5.20
CA PRO A 161 -15.58 6.57 3.96
C PRO A 161 -15.43 7.57 2.81
N GLU A 162 -16.30 8.57 2.74
CA GLU A 162 -16.25 9.64 1.73
C GLU A 162 -14.96 10.44 1.83
N PHE A 163 -14.52 10.77 3.06
CA PHE A 163 -13.27 11.47 3.29
C PHE A 163 -12.07 10.62 2.86
N ALA A 164 -12.06 9.32 3.22
CA ALA A 164 -11.01 8.40 2.80
C ALA A 164 -10.93 8.29 1.26
N CYS A 165 -12.06 8.31 0.56
CA CYS A 165 -12.12 8.31 -0.91
C CYS A 165 -11.57 9.61 -1.52
N SER A 166 -11.85 10.76 -0.88
CA SER A 166 -11.29 12.04 -1.30
C SER A 166 -9.76 12.03 -1.16
N ARG A 167 -9.25 11.63 0.01
CA ARG A 167 -7.81 11.51 0.27
C ARG A 167 -7.12 10.52 -0.67
N PHE A 168 -7.77 9.39 -0.98
CA PHE A 168 -7.32 8.44 -1.99
C PHE A 168 -7.16 9.11 -3.36
N THR A 169 -8.19 9.84 -3.80
CA THR A 169 -8.20 10.51 -5.11
C THR A 169 -7.12 11.60 -5.19
N ASP A 170 -6.92 12.35 -4.12
CA ASP A 170 -5.88 13.38 -4.04
C ASP A 170 -4.48 12.77 -4.05
N LEU A 171 -4.27 11.67 -3.33
CA LEU A 171 -3.02 10.91 -3.36
C LEU A 171 -2.76 10.32 -4.76
N GLU A 172 -3.75 9.71 -5.39
CA GLU A 172 -3.65 9.19 -6.76
C GLU A 172 -3.24 10.29 -7.75
N ARG A 173 -3.87 11.47 -7.66
CA ARG A 173 -3.53 12.63 -8.49
C ARG A 173 -2.09 13.11 -8.24
N ARG A 174 -1.66 13.19 -6.98
CA ARG A 174 -0.29 13.58 -6.63
C ARG A 174 0.74 12.61 -7.17
N ILE A 175 0.50 11.31 -7.04
CA ILE A 175 1.39 10.27 -7.59
C ILE A 175 1.50 10.41 -9.11
N GLN A 176 0.37 10.55 -9.81
CA GLN A 176 0.36 10.70 -11.27
C GLN A 176 1.08 11.98 -11.75
N ASN A 177 0.88 13.10 -11.04
CA ASN A 177 1.53 14.37 -11.35
C ASN A 177 3.02 14.37 -11.01
N GLY A 178 3.40 13.78 -9.88
CA GLY A 178 4.80 13.65 -9.44
C GLY A 178 5.60 12.73 -10.36
N PHE A 179 5.00 11.63 -10.84
CA PHE A 179 5.65 10.73 -11.80
C PHE A 179 5.88 11.38 -13.17
N SER A 180 5.01 12.31 -13.55
CA SER A 180 5.19 13.11 -14.79
C SER A 180 6.31 14.15 -14.66
N GLN A 181 6.72 14.52 -13.44
CA GLN A 181 7.82 15.44 -13.17
C GLN A 181 9.15 14.73 -12.81
N THR A 182 9.09 13.46 -12.39
CA THR A 182 10.25 12.63 -12.05
C THR A 182 10.45 11.53 -13.09
N GLU A 183 10.76 11.89 -14.34
CA GLU A 183 11.43 10.95 -15.22
C GLU A 183 12.82 10.63 -14.64
N ILE A 184 12.89 9.44 -14.02
CA ILE A 184 14.05 8.56 -13.90
C ILE A 184 15.26 9.19 -13.20
N ASP A 185 15.15 9.48 -11.90
CA ASP A 185 16.34 9.48 -11.04
C ASP A 185 16.51 8.10 -10.38
N SER A 186 16.94 7.13 -11.20
CA SER A 186 17.27 5.77 -10.74
C SER A 186 18.46 5.73 -9.77
N SER A 187 19.15 6.87 -9.57
CA SER A 187 20.32 6.97 -8.71
C SER A 187 19.99 6.97 -7.21
N ARG A 188 18.80 7.45 -6.80
CA ARG A 188 18.38 7.42 -5.38
C ARG A 188 18.13 6.03 -4.81
N TYR A 189 18.08 5.00 -5.68
CA TYR A 189 17.90 3.61 -5.27
C TYR A 189 19.20 2.78 -5.27
N GLN A 190 20.37 3.37 -5.56
CA GLN A 190 21.65 2.69 -5.41
C GLN A 190 22.21 2.87 -4.00
N PHE A 191 22.16 1.81 -3.20
CA PHE A 191 23.06 1.69 -2.05
C PHE A 191 24.31 0.94 -2.48
N THR A 192 25.46 1.59 -2.33
CA THR A 192 26.76 0.93 -2.17
C THR A 192 26.71 0.08 -0.91
N LEU A 193 26.66 -1.24 -1.09
CA LEU A 193 27.12 -2.16 -0.06
C LEU A 193 28.64 -1.97 0.04
N SER A 194 29.10 -1.23 1.05
CA SER A 194 30.50 -1.25 1.43
C SER A 194 30.85 -2.69 1.83
N PRO A 195 31.81 -3.36 1.17
CA PRO A 195 32.24 -4.68 1.58
C PRO A 195 32.91 -4.58 2.96
N GLY A 196 32.65 -5.59 3.79
CA GLY A 196 32.98 -5.61 5.21
C GLY A 196 34.43 -5.30 5.55
N SER A 197 34.58 -4.69 6.72
CA SER A 197 35.79 -4.70 7.56
C SER A 197 35.25 -5.09 8.94
N ARG A 198 35.62 -6.17 9.61
CA ARG A 198 36.72 -7.13 9.53
C ARG A 198 36.22 -8.51 9.95
#